data_AF-A0A503XG08-F1
#
_entry.id   AF-A0A503XG08-F1
#
_cell.length_a   1.000
_cell.length_b   1.000
_cell.length_c   1.000
_cell.angle_alpha   90.00
_cell.angle_beta   90.00
_cell.angle_gamma   90.00
#
_symmetry.space_group_name_H-M   'P 1'
#
loop_
_entity.id
_entity.type
_entity.pdbx_description
1 polymer ?
#
loop_
_entity_poly.entity_id
_entity_poly.type
_entity_poly.pdbx_seq_one_letter_code
_entity_poly.pdbx_strand_id
1 'polypeptide(L)'
;MIHVCSLAKVEETVARTGAERLLSLLAAGTDVLRPASIMRENHLHLVMHDIAVAQDGMTMPGEEHVRNLLDFARRWDRARPMVVHCYAGISRSTASAYIIAAALAPKRNEAELARTLRMLSPSATPNPRLIAVADALLARGGRMIAAIEAIGRGADAFEGTPFELKIDI
;
A
#
# COMPACT_ATOMS: atom_id res chain seq x y z
N MET A 1 3.66 -6.04 11.33
CA MET A 1 2.63 -4.97 11.19
C MET A 1 3.01 -4.07 10.02
N ILE A 2 2.03 -3.50 9.34
CA ILE A 2 2.24 -2.55 8.24
C ILE A 2 1.94 -1.15 8.76
N HIS A 3 2.84 -0.20 8.59
CA HIS A 3 2.57 1.21 8.83
C HIS A 3 2.42 1.93 7.50
N VAL A 4 1.38 2.75 7.38
CA VAL A 4 1.15 3.56 6.17
C VAL A 4 1.33 5.02 6.49
N CYS A 5 2.02 5.76 5.63
CA CYS A 5 2.23 7.21 5.78
C CYS A 5 2.34 7.93 4.44
N SER A 6 2.41 9.26 4.48
CA SER A 6 2.79 10.12 3.34
C SER A 6 4.31 10.16 3.15
N LEU A 7 4.76 10.61 1.98
CA LEU A 7 6.19 10.80 1.68
C LEU A 7 6.88 11.69 2.72
N ALA A 8 6.20 12.75 3.17
CA ALA A 8 6.72 13.70 4.16
C ALA A 8 7.01 13.07 5.52
N LYS A 9 6.43 11.90 5.84
CA LYS A 9 6.51 11.25 7.16
C LYS A 9 7.29 9.94 7.16
N VAL A 10 8.00 9.62 6.07
CA VAL A 10 8.72 8.34 5.94
C VAL A 10 9.80 8.19 7.01
N GLU A 11 10.69 9.18 7.13
CA GLU A 11 11.81 9.14 8.10
C GLU A 11 11.29 8.99 9.53
N GLU A 12 10.35 9.84 9.94
CA GLU A 12 9.73 9.81 11.27
C GLU A 12 9.02 8.47 11.53
N THR A 13 8.26 7.95 10.57
CA THR A 13 7.52 6.69 10.73
C THR A 13 8.47 5.50 10.85
N VAL A 14 9.52 5.45 10.04
CA VAL A 14 10.55 4.40 10.13
C VAL A 14 11.25 4.45 11.50
N ALA A 15 11.71 5.63 11.93
CA ALA A 15 12.40 5.79 13.21
C ALA A 15 11.51 5.40 14.40
N ARG A 16 10.26 5.87 14.42
CA ARG A 16 9.30 5.61 15.51
C ARG A 16 8.90 4.14 15.63
N THR A 17 8.80 3.43 14.51
CA THR A 17 8.27 2.06 14.47
C THR A 17 9.37 0.99 14.51
N GLY A 18 10.63 1.38 14.26
CA GLY A 18 11.72 0.43 14.07
C GLY A 18 11.50 -0.48 12.87
N ALA A 19 10.81 0.02 11.84
CA ALA A 19 10.59 -0.73 10.61
C ALA A 19 11.92 -1.02 9.92
N GLU A 20 12.07 -2.25 9.44
CA GLU A 20 13.27 -2.66 8.71
C GLU A 20 13.01 -2.80 7.21
N ARG A 21 11.74 -2.64 6.78
CA ARG A 21 11.33 -2.67 5.38
C ARG A 21 10.56 -1.44 4.96
N LEU A 22 10.81 -0.99 3.74
CA LEU A 22 10.15 0.15 3.11
C LEU A 22 9.60 -0.21 1.74
N LEU A 23 8.37 0.19 1.48
CA LEU A 23 7.74 0.16 0.17
C LEU A 23 7.36 1.58 -0.25
N SER A 24 7.96 2.05 -1.34
CA SER A 24 7.68 3.37 -1.94
C SER A 24 6.89 3.21 -3.22
N LEU A 25 5.75 3.90 -3.34
CA LEU A 25 4.95 3.97 -4.58
C LEU A 25 4.85 5.43 -5.05
N LEU A 26 5.68 5.82 -6.01
CA LEU A 26 5.84 7.22 -6.42
C LEU A 26 5.85 7.38 -7.94
N ALA A 27 5.54 8.58 -8.42
CA ALA A 27 5.63 8.87 -9.85
C ALA A 27 7.11 9.06 -10.24
N ALA A 28 7.41 8.87 -11.52
CA ALA A 28 8.74 9.17 -12.05
C ALA A 28 9.12 10.64 -11.76
N GLY A 29 10.38 10.88 -11.37
CA GLY A 29 10.86 12.21 -10.99
C GLY A 29 10.46 12.68 -9.59
N THR A 30 9.76 11.85 -8.80
CA THR A 30 9.56 12.12 -7.37
C THR A 30 10.73 11.54 -6.57
N ASP A 31 11.51 12.40 -5.93
CA ASP A 31 12.62 11.95 -5.09
C ASP A 31 12.13 11.32 -3.79
N VAL A 32 12.78 10.23 -3.40
CA VAL A 32 12.62 9.62 -2.08
C VAL A 32 13.99 9.24 -1.55
N LEU A 33 14.31 9.78 -0.37
CA LEU A 33 15.48 9.35 0.36
C LEU A 33 15.11 8.09 1.16
N ARG A 34 15.83 7.00 0.92
CA ARG A 34 15.74 5.80 1.75
C ARG A 34 16.31 6.13 3.14
N PRO A 35 15.57 5.96 4.24
CA PRO A 35 16.10 6.15 5.59
C PRO A 35 17.33 5.27 5.81
N ALA A 36 18.33 5.79 6.52
CA ALA A 36 19.63 5.11 6.68
C ALA A 36 19.51 3.72 7.36
N SER A 37 18.50 3.55 8.21
CA SER A 37 18.20 2.29 8.91
C SER A 37 17.61 1.19 8.02
N ILE A 38 17.08 1.53 6.84
CA ILE A 38 16.50 0.57 5.91
C ILE A 38 17.60 0.06 4.97
N MET A 39 17.91 -1.22 4.99
CA MET A 39 18.86 -1.81 4.03
C MET A 39 18.33 -1.73 2.60
N ARG A 40 19.22 -1.71 1.60
CA ARG A 40 18.83 -1.51 0.18
C ARG A 40 17.94 -2.65 -0.32
N GLU A 41 18.23 -3.87 0.07
CA GLU A 41 17.48 -5.10 -0.21
C GLU A 41 16.09 -5.12 0.46
N ASN A 42 15.91 -4.31 1.50
CA ASN A 42 14.65 -4.17 2.23
C ASN A 42 13.83 -2.95 1.77
N HIS A 43 14.25 -2.29 0.68
CA HIS A 43 13.51 -1.20 0.06
C HIS A 43 13.04 -1.60 -1.33
N LEU A 44 11.72 -1.70 -1.51
CA LEU A 44 11.11 -1.81 -2.83
C LEU A 44 10.58 -0.44 -3.25
N HIS A 45 11.01 0.05 -4.41
CA HIS A 45 10.51 1.27 -5.03
C HIS A 45 9.77 0.92 -6.33
N LEU A 46 8.45 1.17 -6.35
CA LEU A 46 7.60 0.99 -7.52
C LEU A 46 7.24 2.35 -8.12
N VAL A 47 7.58 2.52 -9.40
CA VAL A 47 7.41 3.79 -10.11
C VAL A 47 6.11 3.78 -10.90
N MET A 48 5.08 4.49 -10.43
CA MET A 48 3.78 4.62 -11.08
C MET A 48 3.04 5.89 -10.68
N HIS A 49 2.18 6.39 -11.57
CA HIS A 49 1.26 7.49 -11.29
C HIS A 49 0.01 6.96 -10.55
N ASP A 50 -0.66 7.85 -9.82
CA ASP A 50 -1.88 7.51 -9.07
C ASP A 50 -3.13 7.60 -9.95
N ILE A 51 -3.18 6.78 -11.00
CA ILE A 51 -4.25 6.78 -11.99
C ILE A 51 -4.93 5.42 -12.06
N ALA A 52 -6.23 5.44 -12.33
CA ALA A 52 -7.04 4.23 -12.52
C ALA A 52 -7.21 3.86 -14.01
N VAL A 53 -7.09 4.86 -14.89
CA VAL A 53 -7.26 4.77 -16.34
C VAL A 53 -5.99 5.28 -16.99
N ALA A 54 -5.57 4.67 -18.10
CA ALA A 54 -4.39 5.09 -18.84
C ALA A 54 -4.50 6.55 -19.30
N GLN A 55 -3.43 7.30 -19.14
CA GLN A 55 -3.30 8.70 -19.56
C GLN A 55 -1.97 8.86 -20.28
N ASP A 56 -1.95 9.69 -21.33
CA ASP A 56 -0.75 9.90 -22.12
C ASP A 56 0.39 10.47 -21.26
N GLY A 57 1.60 9.98 -21.50
CA GLY A 57 2.79 10.34 -20.70
C GLY A 57 2.82 9.82 -19.25
N MET A 58 1.80 9.08 -18.78
CA MET A 58 1.76 8.57 -17.41
C MET A 58 1.93 7.05 -17.31
N THR A 59 2.84 6.61 -16.44
CA THR A 59 2.96 5.19 -16.06
C THR A 59 1.78 4.75 -15.20
N MET A 60 0.88 3.95 -15.75
CA MET A 60 -0.26 3.38 -15.02
C MET A 60 0.16 2.21 -14.10
N PRO A 61 -0.47 2.03 -12.93
CA PRO A 61 -0.31 0.80 -12.14
C PRO A 61 -0.71 -0.45 -12.95
N GLY A 62 0.10 -1.50 -12.83
CA GLY A 62 0.06 -2.64 -13.74
C GLY A 62 0.46 -3.95 -13.08
N GLU A 63 0.37 -5.05 -13.83
CA GLU A 63 0.58 -6.40 -13.30
C GLU A 63 1.98 -6.59 -12.70
N GLU A 64 3.03 -6.13 -13.39
CA GLU A 64 4.41 -6.20 -12.91
C GLU A 64 4.58 -5.53 -11.53
N HIS A 65 4.01 -4.34 -11.36
CA HIS A 65 4.03 -3.63 -10.08
C HIS A 65 3.43 -4.46 -8.95
N VAL A 66 2.28 -5.11 -9.20
CA VAL A 66 1.59 -5.90 -8.18
C VAL A 66 2.30 -7.24 -7.96
N ARG A 67 2.92 -7.86 -8.96
CA ARG A 67 3.77 -9.04 -8.76
C ARG A 67 4.97 -8.72 -7.88
N ASN A 68 5.68 -7.63 -8.16
CA ASN A 68 6.81 -7.18 -7.35
C ASN A 68 6.38 -6.85 -5.91
N LEU A 69 5.24 -6.19 -5.73
CA LEU A 69 4.62 -5.94 -4.42
C LEU A 69 4.38 -7.25 -3.65
N LEU A 70 3.74 -8.23 -4.28
CA LEU A 70 3.39 -9.51 -3.66
C LEU A 70 4.64 -10.32 -3.31
N ASP A 71 5.64 -10.34 -4.18
CA ASP A 71 6.89 -11.04 -3.93
C ASP A 71 7.68 -10.40 -2.78
N PHE A 72 7.72 -9.07 -2.73
CA PHE A 72 8.33 -8.35 -1.62
C PHE A 72 7.62 -8.62 -0.29
N ALA A 73 6.29 -8.66 -0.29
CA ALA A 73 5.49 -9.03 0.86
C ALA A 73 5.71 -10.47 1.33
N ARG A 74 5.76 -11.44 0.40
CA ARG A 74 5.94 -12.87 0.74
C ARG A 74 7.33 -13.17 1.33
N ARG A 75 8.35 -12.41 0.93
CA ARG A 75 9.71 -12.53 1.49
C ARG A 75 9.87 -11.89 2.87
N TRP A 76 8.83 -11.26 3.41
CA TRP A 76 8.87 -10.62 4.71
C TRP A 76 8.58 -11.65 5.81
N ASP A 77 9.57 -11.87 6.68
CA ASP A 77 9.45 -12.76 7.85
C ASP A 77 8.48 -12.24 8.91
N ARG A 78 8.16 -10.94 8.87
CA ARG A 78 7.30 -10.21 9.82
C ARG A 78 7.87 -10.07 11.23
N ALA A 79 9.18 -10.31 11.42
CA ALA A 79 9.85 -10.08 12.71
C ALA A 79 9.86 -8.59 13.10
N ARG A 80 9.94 -7.72 12.09
CA ARG A 80 9.95 -6.26 12.23
C ARG A 80 8.91 -5.61 11.32
N PRO A 81 8.39 -4.41 11.66
CA PRO A 81 7.38 -3.75 10.84
C PRO A 81 7.87 -3.38 9.43
N MET A 82 6.91 -3.19 8.52
CA MET A 82 7.13 -2.63 7.19
C MET A 82 6.43 -1.27 7.11
N VAL A 83 7.09 -0.26 6.55
CA VAL A 83 6.45 1.00 6.15
C VAL A 83 6.07 0.96 4.68
N VAL A 84 4.85 1.38 4.36
CA VAL A 84 4.33 1.53 3.01
C VAL A 84 3.91 2.97 2.81
N HIS A 85 4.43 3.64 1.79
CA HIS A 85 4.08 5.04 1.54
C HIS A 85 3.91 5.33 0.04
N CYS A 86 3.16 6.39 -0.23
CA CYS A 86 3.14 7.06 -1.51
C CYS A 86 3.28 8.56 -1.24
N TYR A 87 2.94 9.41 -2.21
CA TYR A 87 3.05 10.86 -2.02
C TYR A 87 2.19 11.34 -0.83
N ALA A 88 0.86 11.19 -0.94
CA ALA A 88 -0.08 11.66 0.09
C ALA A 88 -0.39 10.62 1.17
N GLY A 89 -0.01 9.35 1.02
CA GLY A 89 -0.38 8.30 1.98
C GLY A 89 -1.87 7.92 1.94
N ILE A 90 -2.58 8.20 0.84
CA ILE A 90 -4.05 8.07 0.72
C ILE A 90 -4.49 6.95 -0.22
N SER A 91 -3.89 6.82 -1.40
CA SER A 91 -4.39 5.95 -2.48
C SER A 91 -3.50 4.74 -2.79
N ARG A 92 -2.35 4.94 -3.45
CA ARG A 92 -1.41 3.83 -3.76
C ARG A 92 -0.94 3.06 -2.53
N SER A 93 -0.62 3.75 -1.44
CA SER A 93 -0.10 3.13 -0.22
C SER A 93 -1.15 2.34 0.55
N THR A 94 -2.38 2.86 0.64
CA THR A 94 -3.50 2.17 1.30
C THR A 94 -3.98 0.97 0.49
N ALA A 95 -4.01 1.08 -0.84
CA ALA A 95 -4.22 -0.06 -1.73
C ALA A 95 -3.15 -1.13 -1.53
N SER A 96 -1.87 -0.73 -1.49
CA SER A 96 -0.77 -1.67 -1.30
C SER A 96 -0.83 -2.36 0.07
N ALA A 97 -1.13 -1.62 1.15
CA ALA A 97 -1.31 -2.20 2.48
C ALA A 97 -2.46 -3.22 2.51
N TYR A 98 -3.59 -2.89 1.87
CA TYR A 98 -4.73 -3.80 1.72
C TYR A 98 -4.35 -5.07 0.95
N ILE A 99 -3.66 -4.93 -0.18
CA ILE A 99 -3.21 -6.06 -1.01
C ILE A 99 -2.25 -6.97 -0.25
N ILE A 100 -1.27 -6.39 0.45
CA ILE A 100 -0.30 -7.13 1.26
C ILE A 100 -1.04 -7.91 2.37
N ALA A 101 -1.95 -7.26 3.09
CA ALA A 101 -2.73 -7.92 4.13
C ALA A 101 -3.59 -9.06 3.58
N ALA A 102 -4.28 -8.87 2.46
CA ALA A 102 -5.06 -9.91 1.80
C ALA A 102 -4.20 -11.08 1.28
N ALA A 103 -2.97 -10.80 0.84
CA ALA A 103 -2.04 -11.83 0.38
C ALA A 103 -1.44 -12.65 1.53
N LEU A 104 -1.12 -12.01 2.66
CA LEU A 104 -0.48 -12.65 3.81
C LEU A 104 -1.46 -13.32 4.78
N ALA A 105 -2.73 -12.90 4.78
CA ALA A 105 -3.80 -13.50 5.59
C ALA A 105 -4.91 -14.04 4.66
N PRO A 106 -4.68 -15.16 3.94
CA PRO A 106 -5.53 -15.57 2.83
C PRO A 106 -6.99 -15.85 3.22
N LYS A 107 -7.23 -16.23 4.48
CA LYS A 107 -8.55 -16.51 5.06
C LYS A 107 -9.30 -15.27 5.54
N ARG A 108 -8.64 -14.11 5.64
CA ARG A 108 -9.27 -12.87 6.10
C ARG A 108 -10.29 -12.38 5.07
N ASN A 109 -11.44 -11.93 5.55
CA ASN A 109 -12.50 -11.42 4.69
C ASN A 109 -12.12 -10.06 4.09
N GLU A 110 -12.27 -9.93 2.78
CA GLU A 110 -11.87 -8.75 2.02
C GLU A 110 -12.65 -7.48 2.43
N ALA A 111 -13.94 -7.63 2.74
CA ALA A 111 -14.81 -6.51 3.14
C ALA A 111 -14.56 -6.06 4.59
N GLU A 112 -14.30 -6.98 5.51
CA GLU A 112 -13.84 -6.64 6.86
C GLU A 112 -12.51 -5.88 6.79
N LEU A 113 -11.54 -6.39 6.04
CA LEU A 113 -10.24 -5.73 5.89
C LEU A 113 -10.37 -4.31 5.32
N ALA A 114 -11.26 -4.10 4.35
CA ALA A 114 -11.50 -2.78 3.77
C ALA A 114 -12.12 -1.81 4.80
N ARG A 115 -13.09 -2.27 5.60
CA ARG A 115 -13.66 -1.46 6.69
C ARG A 115 -12.63 -1.14 7.77
N THR A 116 -11.81 -2.12 8.14
CA THR A 116 -10.71 -1.93 9.10
C THR A 116 -9.72 -0.89 8.58
N LEU A 117 -9.34 -0.96 7.29
CA LEU A 117 -8.51 0.06 6.65
C LEU A 117 -9.12 1.47 6.75
N ARG A 118 -10.41 1.61 6.42
CA ARG A 118 -11.15 2.89 6.53
C ARG A 118 -11.21 3.40 7.97
N MET A 119 -11.45 2.54 8.95
CA MET A 119 -11.48 2.96 10.36
C MET A 119 -10.13 3.46 10.84
N LEU A 120 -9.05 2.79 10.45
CA LEU A 120 -7.68 3.19 10.80
C LEU A 120 -7.22 4.44 10.04
N SER A 121 -7.79 4.69 8.86
CA SER A 121 -7.48 5.84 8.02
C SER A 121 -8.74 6.38 7.34
N PRO A 122 -9.40 7.39 7.96
CA PRO A 122 -10.61 7.99 7.41
C PRO A 122 -10.44 8.53 5.98
N SER A 123 -9.24 8.93 5.59
CA SER A 123 -8.91 9.43 4.24
C SER A 123 -8.61 8.35 3.21
N ALA A 124 -8.36 7.09 3.61
CA ALA A 124 -7.90 6.03 2.70
C ALA A 124 -8.79 5.90 1.45
N THR A 125 -8.26 6.12 0.27
CA THR A 125 -9.03 5.96 -0.98
C THR A 125 -8.23 5.07 -1.90
N PRO A 126 -8.21 3.74 -1.65
CA PRO A 126 -7.32 2.81 -2.33
C PRO A 126 -7.44 2.90 -3.85
N ASN A 127 -6.30 2.96 -4.55
CA ASN A 127 -6.25 3.01 -6.00
C ASN A 127 -6.97 1.79 -6.62
N PRO A 128 -8.08 1.96 -7.35
CA PRO A 128 -8.90 0.85 -7.82
C PRO A 128 -8.19 -0.01 -8.87
N ARG A 129 -7.23 0.54 -9.62
CA ARG A 129 -6.45 -0.22 -10.61
C ARG A 129 -5.53 -1.22 -9.93
N LEU A 130 -4.81 -0.82 -8.87
CA LEU A 130 -4.00 -1.74 -8.07
C LEU A 130 -4.86 -2.85 -7.47
N ILE A 131 -6.05 -2.51 -6.96
CA ILE A 131 -6.99 -3.47 -6.36
C ILE A 131 -7.46 -4.49 -7.41
N ALA A 132 -7.87 -4.04 -8.60
CA ALA A 132 -8.34 -4.93 -9.66
C ALA A 132 -7.25 -5.90 -10.14
N VAL A 133 -6.02 -5.42 -10.30
CA VAL A 133 -4.88 -6.28 -10.68
C VAL A 133 -4.57 -7.30 -9.59
N ALA A 134 -4.57 -6.87 -8.32
CA ALA A 134 -4.32 -7.77 -7.19
C ALA A 134 -5.43 -8.82 -7.01
N ASP A 135 -6.70 -8.45 -7.20
CA ASP A 135 -7.83 -9.38 -7.14
C ASP A 135 -7.64 -10.54 -8.12
N ALA A 136 -7.27 -10.22 -9.36
CA ALA A 136 -6.99 -11.21 -10.40
C ALA A 136 -5.78 -12.10 -10.04
N LEU A 137 -4.65 -11.50 -9.64
CA LEU A 137 -3.43 -12.24 -9.30
C LEU A 137 -3.57 -13.12 -8.05
N LEU A 138 -4.44 -12.76 -7.11
CA LEU A 138 -4.74 -13.52 -5.90
C LEU A 138 -5.98 -14.42 -6.05
N ALA A 139 -6.57 -14.48 -7.26
CA ALA A 139 -7.78 -15.25 -7.56
C ALA A 139 -8.94 -14.98 -6.59
N ARG A 140 -9.19 -13.70 -6.27
CA ARG A 140 -10.24 -13.29 -5.32
C ARG A 140 -11.63 -13.16 -5.94
N GLY A 141 -11.75 -13.26 -7.26
CA GLY A 141 -13.04 -13.35 -7.95
C GLY A 141 -13.91 -12.10 -7.75
N GLY A 142 -13.28 -10.93 -7.75
CA GLY A 142 -13.91 -9.62 -7.58
C GLY A 142 -14.16 -9.19 -6.13
N ARG A 143 -13.88 -10.06 -5.13
CA ARG A 143 -14.16 -9.73 -3.73
C ARG A 143 -13.34 -8.54 -3.20
N MET A 144 -12.10 -8.38 -3.65
CA MET A 144 -11.29 -7.22 -3.25
C MET A 144 -11.82 -5.93 -3.87
N ILE A 145 -12.24 -5.99 -5.14
CA ILE A 145 -12.84 -4.86 -5.86
C ILE A 145 -14.12 -4.42 -5.14
N ALA A 146 -15.06 -5.34 -4.94
CA ALA A 146 -16.34 -5.06 -4.28
C ALA A 146 -16.15 -4.50 -2.86
N ALA A 147 -15.15 -4.98 -2.11
CA ALA A 147 -14.84 -4.49 -0.78
C ALA A 147 -14.36 -3.03 -0.77
N ILE A 148 -13.49 -2.66 -1.71
CA ILE A 148 -12.97 -1.29 -1.81
C ILE A 148 -14.04 -0.33 -2.34
N GLU A 149 -14.84 -0.76 -3.31
CA GLU A 149 -15.99 0.01 -3.79
C GLU A 149 -17.00 0.28 -2.67
N ALA A 150 -17.27 -0.71 -1.81
CA ALA A 150 -18.22 -0.59 -0.70
C ALA A 150 -17.80 0.44 0.37
N ILE A 151 -16.49 0.65 0.59
CA ILE A 151 -16.01 1.70 1.52
C ILE A 151 -15.89 3.09 0.87
N GLY A 152 -16.08 3.17 -0.46
CA GLY A 152 -16.14 4.39 -1.23
C GLY A 152 -14.91 5.31 -1.11
N ARG A 153 -15.09 6.56 -1.55
CA ARG A 153 -14.12 7.63 -1.37
C ARG A 153 -14.01 8.00 0.12
N GLY A 154 -12.78 8.20 0.59
CA GLY A 154 -12.52 8.64 1.96
C GLY A 154 -12.81 10.12 2.23
N ALA A 155 -12.62 10.50 3.49
CA ALA A 155 -12.66 11.89 3.90
C ALA A 155 -11.60 12.73 3.17
N ASP A 156 -11.91 14.00 2.93
CA ASP A 156 -10.95 14.94 2.34
C ASP A 156 -9.74 15.11 3.25
N ALA A 157 -8.55 15.02 2.66
CA ALA A 157 -7.30 15.23 3.35
C ALA A 157 -6.23 15.67 2.34
N PHE A 158 -5.34 16.57 2.76
CA PHE A 158 -4.15 16.93 1.99
C PHE A 158 -3.14 15.78 1.98
N GLU A 159 -2.96 15.14 3.14
CA GLU A 159 -2.18 13.92 3.32
C GLU A 159 -2.82 13.02 4.38
N GLY A 160 -2.52 11.72 4.30
CA GLY A 160 -2.97 10.72 5.25
C GLY A 160 -2.27 10.87 6.60
N THR A 161 -3.04 10.70 7.68
CA THR A 161 -2.47 10.51 9.01
C THR A 161 -1.83 9.12 9.08
N PRO A 162 -0.58 8.99 9.55
CA PRO A 162 0.06 7.68 9.65
C PRO A 162 -0.74 6.73 10.53
N PHE A 163 -0.91 5.49 10.08
CA PHE A 163 -1.64 4.48 10.81
C PHE A 163 -0.96 3.12 10.74
N GLU A 164 -1.36 2.21 11.63
CA GLU A 164 -0.89 0.83 11.68
C GLU A 164 -2.01 -0.11 11.25
N LEU A 165 -1.69 -1.04 10.35
CA LEU A 165 -2.53 -2.16 9.95
C LEU A 165 -1.89 -3.47 10.41
N LYS A 166 -2.63 -4.24 11.22
CA LYS A 166 -2.21 -5.55 11.70
C LYS A 166 -2.45 -6.62 10.63
N ILE A 167 -1.52 -7.56 10.54
CA ILE A 167 -1.64 -8.76 9.72
C ILE A 167 -1.99 -9.88 10.70
N ASP A 168 -3.27 -10.24 10.74
CA ASP A 168 -3.74 -11.34 11.58
C ASP A 168 -3.29 -12.65 10.92
N ILE A 169 -2.55 -13.48 11.66
CA ILE A 169 -2.02 -14.77 11.22
C ILE A 169 -2.97 -15.87 11.67
#